data_AF-A0A3T0N134-F1
#
_entry.id   AF-A0A3T0N134-F1
#
_cell.length_a   1.000
_cell.length_b   1.000
_cell.length_c   1.000
_cell.angle_alpha   90.00
_cell.angle_beta   90.00
_cell.angle_gamma   90.00
#
_symmetry.space_group_name_H-M   'P 1'
#
loop_
_entity.id
_entity.type
_entity.pdbx_description
1 polymer ?
#
loop_
_entity_poly.entity_id
_entity_poly.type
_entity_poly.pdbx_seq_one_letter_code
_entity_poly.pdbx_strand_id
1 'polypeptide(L)'
;MDFSSWITVIGTVASLASMAVAIRQARNAFKSSNDAKKAMATVQLAAVAERLKSAQEHIRDLAPDKVTERGFKSGSKIDSVRREFDTAMSALPTSGVGSSARVLLSNAQASLNEYYSSLHQEPNLDEWQTSQKLVQDTISNLTSTASIQGINS
;
A
#
# COMPACT_ATOMS: atom_id res chain seq x y z
N MET A 1 4.23 68.18 1.99
CA MET A 1 4.15 66.71 1.98
C MET A 1 4.00 66.27 3.42
N ASP A 2 2.80 65.85 3.80
CA ASP A 2 2.47 65.58 5.20
C ASP A 2 3.05 64.24 5.66
N PHE A 3 3.60 64.21 6.88
CA PHE A 3 4.14 63.03 7.55
C PHE A 3 3.15 61.83 7.53
N SER A 4 1.86 62.13 7.50
CA SER A 4 0.75 61.16 7.41
C SER A 4 0.75 60.33 6.11
N SER A 5 1.08 60.96 4.96
CA SER A 5 1.12 60.26 3.66
C SER A 5 2.31 59.30 3.55
N TRP A 6 3.44 59.65 4.17
CA TRP A 6 4.64 58.80 4.22
C TRP A 6 4.44 57.52 5.05
N ILE A 7 3.79 57.66 6.21
CA ILE A 7 3.48 56.53 7.10
C ILE A 7 2.51 55.54 6.42
N THR A 8 1.54 56.05 5.67
CA THR A 8 0.54 55.22 4.95
C THR A 8 1.17 54.41 3.81
N VAL A 9 2.12 54.99 3.07
CA VAL A 9 2.86 54.29 2.01
C VAL A 9 3.74 53.19 2.58
N ILE A 10 4.49 53.47 3.65
CA ILE A 10 5.35 52.47 4.31
C ILE A 10 4.52 51.30 4.87
N GLY A 11 3.39 51.59 5.52
CA GLY A 11 2.50 50.56 6.05
C GLY A 11 1.96 49.63 4.96
N THR A 12 1.63 50.18 3.79
CA THR A 12 1.12 49.39 2.65
C THR A 12 2.21 48.51 2.04
N VAL A 13 3.44 49.03 1.88
CA VAL A 13 4.59 48.25 1.38
C VAL A 13 4.96 47.14 2.37
N ALA A 14 4.98 47.41 3.67
CA ALA A 14 5.25 46.40 4.71
C ALA A 14 4.17 45.30 4.73
N SER A 15 2.91 45.67 4.53
CA SER A 15 1.79 44.71 4.45
C SER A 15 1.91 43.79 3.22
N LEU A 16 2.20 44.36 2.03
CA LEU A 16 2.42 43.58 0.81
C LEU A 16 3.63 42.64 0.91
N ALA A 17 4.73 43.12 1.49
CA ALA A 17 5.91 42.29 1.73
C ALA A 17 5.62 41.13 2.69
N SER A 18 4.86 41.39 3.76
CA SER A 18 4.44 40.37 4.73
C SER A 18 3.52 39.32 4.10
N MET A 19 2.59 39.76 3.26
CA MET A 19 1.67 38.87 2.54
C MET A 19 2.42 37.98 1.53
N ALA A 20 3.42 38.53 0.83
CA ALA A 20 4.27 37.76 -0.08
C ALA A 20 5.06 36.66 0.66
N VAL A 21 5.60 36.98 1.84
CA VAL A 21 6.29 36.00 2.70
C VAL A 21 5.31 34.93 3.21
N ALA A 22 4.11 35.32 3.65
CA ALA A 22 3.08 34.37 4.08
C ALA A 22 2.63 33.42 2.97
N ILE A 23 2.42 33.92 1.75
CA ILE A 23 2.09 33.09 0.58
C ILE A 23 3.22 32.10 0.28
N ARG A 24 4.48 32.53 0.36
CA ARG A 24 5.63 31.66 0.14
C ARG A 24 5.74 30.58 1.21
N GLN A 25 5.53 30.93 2.48
CA GLN A 25 5.51 29.96 3.59
C GLN A 25 4.37 28.95 3.42
N ALA A 26 3.17 29.41 3.07
CA ALA A 26 2.04 28.53 2.79
C ALA A 26 2.36 27.55 1.66
N ARG A 27 2.88 28.03 0.52
CA ARG A 27 3.28 27.17 -0.61
C ARG A 27 4.33 26.14 -0.21
N ASN A 28 5.33 26.54 0.56
CA ASN A 28 6.37 25.63 1.06
C ASN A 28 5.79 24.57 2.01
N ALA A 29 4.88 24.96 2.91
CA ALA A 29 4.20 24.04 3.82
C ALA A 29 3.30 23.05 3.06
N PHE A 30 2.57 23.51 2.03
CA PHE A 30 1.79 22.63 1.15
C PHE A 30 2.68 21.62 0.43
N LYS A 31 3.81 22.06 -0.12
CA LYS A 31 4.77 21.17 -0.78
C LYS A 31 5.32 20.13 0.21
N SER A 32 5.82 20.58 1.36
CA SER A 32 6.35 19.70 2.42
C SER A 32 5.31 18.69 2.91
N SER A 33 4.05 19.10 3.09
CA SER A 33 2.96 18.19 3.45
C SER A 33 2.71 17.15 2.37
N ASN A 34 2.77 17.53 1.09
CA ASN A 34 2.57 16.61 -0.01
C ASN A 34 3.72 15.58 -0.12
N ASP A 35 4.96 16.04 0.06
CA ASP A 35 6.14 15.19 0.03
C ASP A 35 6.11 14.20 1.21
N ALA A 36 5.72 14.66 2.41
CA ALA A 36 5.51 13.79 3.57
C ALA A 36 4.43 12.73 3.31
N LYS A 37 3.30 13.10 2.71
CA LYS A 37 2.23 12.15 2.34
C LYS A 37 2.71 11.08 1.36
N LYS A 38 3.52 11.46 0.36
CA LYS A 38 4.12 10.50 -0.58
C LYS A 38 5.08 9.55 0.14
N ALA A 39 5.96 10.06 0.99
CA ALA A 39 6.89 9.24 1.75
C ALA A 39 6.14 8.23 2.66
N MET A 40 5.08 8.67 3.33
CA MET A 40 4.22 7.77 4.12
C MET A 40 3.56 6.69 3.25
N ALA A 41 3.07 7.05 2.07
CA ALA A 41 2.51 6.08 1.12
C ALA A 41 3.56 5.05 0.69
N THR A 42 4.78 5.48 0.35
CA THR A 42 5.89 4.58 0.00
C THR A 42 6.20 3.59 1.13
N VAL A 43 6.30 4.09 2.38
CA VAL A 43 6.54 3.24 3.56
C VAL A 43 5.39 2.25 3.77
N GLN A 44 4.16 2.69 3.60
CA GLN A 44 2.98 1.82 3.71
C GLN A 44 2.98 0.71 2.65
N LEU A 45 3.25 1.05 1.38
CA LEU A 45 3.34 0.07 0.29
C LEU A 45 4.45 -0.95 0.54
N ALA A 46 5.63 -0.50 1.01
CA ALA A 46 6.73 -1.39 1.37
C ALA A 46 6.39 -2.31 2.55
N ALA A 47 5.72 -1.79 3.59
CA ALA A 47 5.28 -2.58 4.73
C ALA A 47 4.24 -3.64 4.33
N VAL A 48 3.33 -3.31 3.40
CA VAL A 48 2.39 -4.30 2.84
C VAL A 48 3.14 -5.37 2.05
N ALA A 49 4.10 -4.99 1.21
CA ALA A 49 4.91 -5.94 0.44
C ALA A 49 5.65 -6.92 1.36
N GLU A 50 6.24 -6.44 2.45
CA GLU A 50 6.94 -7.31 3.41
C GLU A 50 5.99 -8.28 4.12
N ARG A 51 4.81 -7.81 4.54
CA ARG A 51 3.78 -8.69 5.10
C ARG A 51 3.36 -9.77 4.10
N LEU A 52 3.18 -9.43 2.83
CA LEU A 52 2.79 -10.39 1.80
C LEU A 52 3.87 -11.45 1.52
N LYS A 53 5.16 -11.16 1.75
CA LYS A 53 6.21 -12.20 1.70
C LYS A 53 6.01 -13.25 2.79
N SER A 54 5.62 -12.83 4.00
CA SER A 54 5.25 -13.76 5.07
C SER A 54 4.02 -14.60 4.68
N ALA A 55 3.00 -13.95 4.10
CA ALA A 55 1.81 -14.65 3.61
C ALA A 55 2.16 -15.67 2.51
N GLN A 56 3.10 -15.34 1.62
CA GLN A 56 3.57 -16.22 0.56
C GLN A 56 4.23 -17.48 1.12
N GLU A 57 5.03 -17.37 2.18
CA GLU A 57 5.61 -18.52 2.87
C GLU A 57 4.51 -19.42 3.47
N HIS A 58 3.48 -18.83 4.08
CA HIS A 58 2.33 -19.56 4.59
C HIS A 58 1.53 -20.29 3.49
N ILE A 59 1.39 -19.68 2.31
CA ILE A 59 0.74 -20.32 1.14
C ILE A 59 1.61 -21.43 0.56
N ARG A 60 2.93 -21.26 0.51
CA ARG A 60 3.87 -22.31 0.08
C ARG A 60 3.80 -23.53 0.99
N ASP A 61 3.56 -23.28 2.26
CA ASP A 61 3.33 -24.31 3.26
C ASP A 61 1.99 -25.05 3.13
N LEU A 62 1.06 -24.49 2.36
CA LEU A 62 -0.20 -25.11 1.98
C LEU A 62 -0.09 -25.88 0.67
N ALA A 63 1.12 -26.32 0.27
CA ALA A 63 1.29 -27.14 -0.92
C ALA A 63 0.43 -28.43 -0.86
N PRO A 64 -0.15 -28.89 -1.99
CA PRO A 64 -0.93 -30.13 -2.08
C PRO A 64 -0.28 -31.33 -1.39
N ASP A 65 1.03 -31.48 -1.54
CA ASP A 65 1.79 -32.58 -0.96
C ASP A 65 1.84 -32.51 0.58
N LYS A 66 1.83 -31.31 1.16
CA LYS A 66 1.88 -31.10 2.62
C LYS A 66 0.50 -31.19 3.27
N VAL A 67 -0.53 -30.69 2.59
CA VAL A 67 -1.91 -30.67 3.13
C VAL A 67 -2.54 -32.06 3.15
N THR A 68 -2.02 -33.00 2.36
CA THR A 68 -2.44 -34.41 2.37
C THR A 68 -1.75 -35.22 3.47
N GLU A 69 -0.73 -34.68 4.14
CA GLU A 69 -0.09 -35.31 5.29
C GLU A 69 -1.05 -35.40 6.49
N ARG A 70 -1.09 -36.58 7.11
CA ARG A 70 -1.99 -36.83 8.24
C ARG A 70 -1.65 -35.91 9.42
N GLY A 71 -2.65 -35.17 9.90
CA GLY A 71 -2.50 -34.27 11.05
C GLY A 71 -2.14 -32.82 10.71
N PHE A 72 -1.98 -32.50 9.42
CA PHE A 72 -1.76 -31.13 8.97
C PHE A 72 -3.00 -30.25 9.21
N LYS A 73 -2.81 -29.08 9.85
CA LYS A 73 -3.91 -28.15 10.19
C LYS A 73 -4.08 -27.07 9.11
N SER A 74 -4.54 -27.46 7.93
CA SER A 74 -4.73 -26.56 6.77
C SER A 74 -5.62 -25.35 7.09
N GLY A 75 -6.74 -25.55 7.79
CA GLY A 75 -7.67 -24.46 8.17
C GLY A 75 -6.99 -23.32 8.93
N SER A 76 -6.17 -23.64 9.93
CA SER A 76 -5.48 -22.60 10.73
C SER A 76 -4.49 -21.77 9.93
N LYS A 77 -3.81 -22.38 8.96
CA LYS A 77 -2.89 -21.67 8.05
C LYS A 77 -3.66 -20.81 7.05
N ILE A 78 -4.74 -21.32 6.48
CA ILE A 78 -5.61 -20.57 5.57
C ILE A 78 -6.20 -19.34 6.26
N ASP A 79 -6.68 -19.48 7.49
CA ASP A 79 -7.22 -18.36 8.26
C ASP A 79 -6.15 -17.30 8.58
N SER A 80 -4.90 -17.73 8.79
CA SER A 80 -3.76 -16.82 8.98
C SER A 80 -3.46 -16.04 7.70
N VAL A 81 -3.40 -16.72 6.55
CA VAL A 81 -3.19 -16.07 5.24
C VAL A 81 -4.32 -15.10 4.92
N ARG A 82 -5.59 -15.49 5.12
CA ARG A 82 -6.75 -14.62 4.92
C ARG A 82 -6.67 -13.35 5.77
N ARG A 83 -6.30 -13.48 7.04
CA ARG A 83 -6.11 -12.32 7.93
C ARG A 83 -5.01 -11.40 7.44
N GLU A 84 -3.90 -11.96 6.95
CA GLU A 84 -2.82 -11.17 6.37
C GLU A 84 -3.27 -10.43 5.11
N PHE A 85 -4.04 -11.09 4.23
CA PHE A 85 -4.64 -10.49 3.04
C PHE A 85 -5.63 -9.39 3.39
N ASP A 86 -6.56 -9.62 4.31
CA ASP A 86 -7.54 -8.62 4.73
C ASP A 86 -6.83 -7.39 5.34
N THR A 87 -5.81 -7.62 6.16
CA THR A 87 -5.00 -6.54 6.74
C THR A 87 -4.25 -5.77 5.65
N ALA A 88 -3.63 -6.47 4.70
CA ALA A 88 -2.94 -5.86 3.56
C ALA A 88 -3.92 -5.05 2.69
N MET A 89 -5.06 -5.62 2.32
CA MET A 89 -6.10 -4.92 1.56
C MET A 89 -6.61 -3.69 2.31
N SER A 90 -6.83 -3.76 3.62
CA SER A 90 -7.25 -2.59 4.42
C SER A 90 -6.24 -1.44 4.38
N ALA A 91 -4.95 -1.77 4.24
CA ALA A 91 -3.87 -0.81 4.12
C ALA A 91 -3.63 -0.34 2.68
N LEU A 92 -4.21 -0.98 1.66
CA LEU A 92 -4.07 -0.56 0.28
C LEU A 92 -5.19 0.40 -0.12
N PRO A 93 -4.88 1.48 -0.85
CA PRO A 93 -5.89 2.44 -1.27
C PRO A 93 -6.85 1.80 -2.29
N THR A 94 -8.11 2.24 -2.26
CA THR A 94 -9.14 1.79 -3.21
C THR A 94 -8.99 2.44 -4.59
N SER A 95 -8.29 3.57 -4.67
CA SER A 95 -8.00 4.29 -5.92
C SER A 95 -6.60 4.93 -5.87
N GLY A 96 -6.03 5.22 -7.03
CA GLY A 96 -4.71 5.83 -7.13
C GLY A 96 -3.55 4.85 -6.93
N VAL A 97 -2.45 5.34 -6.38
CA VAL A 97 -1.19 4.58 -6.36
C VAL A 97 -1.29 3.41 -5.39
N GLY A 98 -1.16 2.18 -5.91
CA GLY A 98 -1.30 0.93 -5.14
C GLY A 98 -2.69 0.28 -5.22
N SER A 99 -3.67 0.88 -5.91
CA SER A 99 -4.99 0.26 -6.08
C SER A 99 -4.95 -1.00 -6.97
N SER A 100 -4.03 -1.06 -7.93
CA SER A 100 -3.79 -2.27 -8.75
C SER A 100 -3.36 -3.46 -7.89
N ALA A 101 -2.48 -3.23 -6.92
CA ALA A 101 -2.04 -4.26 -5.98
C ALA A 101 -3.22 -4.77 -5.13
N ARG A 102 -4.17 -3.90 -4.78
CA ARG A 102 -5.38 -4.32 -4.05
C ARG A 102 -6.24 -5.28 -4.87
N VAL A 103 -6.39 -5.02 -6.18
CA VAL A 103 -7.15 -5.90 -7.09
C VAL A 103 -6.45 -7.26 -7.23
N LEU A 104 -5.13 -7.26 -7.46
CA LEU A 104 -4.35 -8.50 -7.56
C LEU A 104 -4.45 -9.33 -6.27
N LEU A 105 -4.39 -8.69 -5.11
CA LEU A 105 -4.52 -9.35 -3.81
C LEU A 105 -5.93 -9.91 -3.59
N SER A 106 -6.98 -9.20 -4.01
CA SER A 106 -8.35 -9.70 -3.97
C SER A 106 -8.52 -10.95 -4.84
N ASN A 107 -7.89 -10.98 -6.02
CA ASN A 107 -7.89 -12.16 -6.88
C ASN A 107 -7.11 -13.32 -6.23
N ALA A 108 -5.97 -13.03 -5.60
CA ALA A 108 -5.20 -14.04 -4.87
C ALA A 108 -6.01 -14.69 -3.73
N GLN A 109 -6.81 -13.88 -3.03
CA GLN A 109 -7.73 -14.35 -1.98
C GLN A 109 -8.86 -15.22 -2.55
N ALA A 110 -9.40 -14.86 -3.71
CA ALA A 110 -10.40 -15.68 -4.40
C ALA A 110 -9.83 -17.06 -4.75
N SER A 111 -8.68 -17.13 -5.42
CA SER A 111 -8.00 -18.39 -5.74
C SER A 111 -7.65 -19.20 -4.49
N LEU A 112 -7.21 -18.57 -3.40
CA LEU A 112 -6.95 -19.26 -2.14
C LEU A 112 -8.23 -19.90 -1.55
N ASN A 113 -9.36 -19.21 -1.67
CA ASN A 113 -10.65 -19.72 -1.18
C ASN A 113 -11.14 -20.90 -2.02
N GLU A 114 -10.98 -20.83 -3.34
CA GLU A 114 -11.29 -21.93 -4.25
C GLU A 114 -10.40 -23.14 -3.95
N TYR A 115 -9.09 -22.93 -3.80
CA TYR A 115 -8.16 -23.95 -3.36
C TYR A 115 -8.60 -24.59 -2.03
N TYR A 116 -8.93 -23.78 -1.02
CA TYR A 116 -9.40 -24.27 0.28
C TYR A 116 -10.64 -25.16 0.17
N SER A 117 -11.59 -24.79 -0.70
CA SER A 117 -12.80 -25.57 -0.94
C SER A 117 -12.51 -26.94 -1.57
N SER A 118 -11.48 -27.02 -2.41
CA SER A 118 -11.06 -28.26 -3.09
C SER A 118 -10.30 -29.25 -2.20
N LEU A 119 -9.76 -28.81 -1.06
CA LEU A 119 -8.89 -29.61 -0.19
C LEU A 119 -9.50 -30.93 0.30
N HIS A 120 -10.83 -31.03 0.38
CA HIS A 120 -11.51 -32.22 0.91
C HIS A 120 -11.75 -33.33 -0.13
N GLN A 121 -11.50 -33.06 -1.41
CA GLN A 121 -11.69 -34.02 -2.50
C GLN A 121 -10.36 -34.27 -3.21
N GLU A 122 -9.92 -33.28 -3.97
CA GLU A 122 -8.68 -33.29 -4.74
C GLU A 122 -8.15 -31.85 -4.71
N PRO A 123 -7.01 -31.58 -4.04
CA PRO A 123 -6.45 -30.24 -3.97
C PRO A 123 -6.21 -29.67 -5.37
N ASN A 124 -6.86 -28.55 -5.68
CA ASN A 124 -6.73 -27.89 -6.97
C ASN A 124 -5.35 -27.19 -7.05
N LEU A 125 -4.39 -27.85 -7.70
CA LEU A 125 -3.02 -27.36 -7.87
C LEU A 125 -2.99 -26.02 -8.61
N ASP A 126 -3.85 -25.83 -9.61
CA ASP A 126 -3.87 -24.64 -10.44
C ASP A 126 -4.27 -23.40 -9.62
N GLU A 127 -5.27 -23.53 -8.73
CA GLU A 127 -5.69 -22.44 -7.85
C GLU A 127 -4.63 -22.11 -6.78
N TRP A 128 -3.94 -23.12 -6.24
CA TRP A 128 -2.82 -22.89 -5.33
C TRP A 128 -1.66 -22.14 -6.01
N GLN A 129 -1.28 -22.55 -7.23
CA GLN A 129 -0.24 -21.88 -8.01
C GLN A 129 -0.66 -20.47 -8.41
N THR A 130 -1.92 -20.30 -8.82
CA THR A 130 -2.49 -19.00 -9.19
C THR A 130 -2.47 -18.05 -8.01
N SER A 131 -2.86 -18.50 -6.82
CA SER A 131 -2.79 -17.69 -5.60
C SER A 131 -1.35 -17.24 -5.31
N GLN A 132 -0.36 -18.13 -5.38
CA GLN A 132 1.05 -17.76 -5.18
C GLN A 132 1.55 -16.74 -6.21
N LYS A 133 1.25 -16.97 -7.49
CA LYS A 133 1.63 -16.07 -8.57
C LYS A 133 1.03 -14.68 -8.35
N LEU A 134 -0.25 -14.59 -8.02
CA LEU A 134 -0.92 -13.31 -7.77
C LEU A 134 -0.35 -12.59 -6.55
N VAL A 135 0.03 -13.30 -5.49
CA VAL A 135 0.75 -12.71 -4.35
C VAL A 135 2.11 -12.17 -4.79
N GLN A 136 2.88 -12.93 -5.57
CA GLN A 136 4.16 -12.49 -6.09
C GLN A 136 4.04 -11.27 -7.02
N ASP A 137 3.04 -11.26 -7.89
CA ASP A 137 2.71 -10.14 -8.77
C ASP A 137 2.32 -8.90 -7.95
N THR A 138 1.56 -9.10 -6.85
CA THR A 138 1.20 -8.04 -5.91
C THR A 138 2.45 -7.46 -5.23
N ILE A 139 3.34 -8.30 -4.69
CA ILE A 139 4.59 -7.88 -4.05
C ILE A 139 5.46 -7.10 -5.05
N SER A 140 5.58 -7.60 -6.28
CA SER A 140 6.34 -6.96 -7.35
C SER A 140 5.75 -5.61 -7.74
N ASN A 141 4.42 -5.52 -7.84
CA ASN A 141 3.72 -4.28 -8.13
C ASN A 141 3.94 -3.24 -7.02
N LEU A 142 3.82 -3.64 -5.75
CA LEU A 142 4.03 -2.77 -4.60
C LEU A 142 5.48 -2.27 -4.52
N THR A 143 6.45 -3.15 -4.69
CA THR A 143 7.87 -2.81 -4.64
C THR A 143 8.25 -1.86 -5.77
N SER A 144 7.78 -2.14 -6.99
CA SER A 144 8.02 -1.27 -8.16
C SER A 144 7.38 0.10 -7.96
N THR A 145 6.13 0.12 -7.49
CA THR A 145 5.39 1.36 -7.23
C THR A 145 6.05 2.20 -6.13
N ALA A 146 6.47 1.57 -5.03
CA ALA A 146 7.19 2.22 -3.95
C ALA A 146 8.52 2.82 -4.43
N SER A 147 9.25 2.10 -5.29
CA SER A 147 10.51 2.57 -5.89
C SER A 147 10.28 3.78 -6.80
N ILE A 148 9.28 3.74 -7.67
CA ILE A 148 8.91 4.86 -8.54
C ILE A 148 8.47 6.08 -7.72
N GLN A 149 7.71 5.89 -6.64
CA GLN A 149 7.33 6.99 -5.76
C GLN A 149 8.54 7.55 -5.00
N GLY A 150 9.42 6.71 -4.49
CA GLY A 150 10.63 7.13 -3.77
C GLY A 150 11.61 7.93 -4.64
N ILE A 151 11.71 7.63 -5.94
CA ILE A 151 12.54 8.38 -6.89
C ILE A 151 11.92 9.76 -7.23
N ASN A 152 10.59 9.88 -7.20
CA ASN A 152 9.86 11.11 -7.53
C ASN A 152 9.43 11.93 -6.30
N SER A 153 10.03 11.64 -5.13
CA SER A 153 9.78 12.31 -3.84
C SER A 153 10.82 13.39 -3.55
#